data_AF-A0A9D2ZXF4-F1
#
_entry.id   AF-A0A9D2ZXF4-F1
#
_cell.length_a   1.000
_cell.length_b   1.000
_cell.length_c   1.000
_cell.angle_alpha   90.00
_cell.angle_beta   90.00
_cell.angle_gamma   90.00
#
_symmetry.space_group_name_H-M   'P 1'
#
loop_
_entity.id
_entity.type
_entity.pdbx_description
1 polymer ?
#
loop_
_entity_poly.entity_id
_entity_poly.type
_entity_poly.pdbx_seq_one_letter_code
_entity_poly.pdbx_strand_id
1 'polypeptide(L)' 'MTVSTADLWDERGEELYSIALNFGDFGAKTSFSGPARTIRCFQDNGLVKQTLNQPGDGAVLVIDGDGSIATAL' A
#
# COMPACT_ATOMS: atom_id res chain seq x y z
N MET A 1 10.15 -1.83 -10.77
CA MET A 1 10.31 -0.37 -10.60
C MET A 1 11.77 -0.05 -10.83
N THR A 2 12.12 1.03 -11.52
CA THR A 2 13.52 1.37 -11.85
C THR A 2 14.15 2.39 -10.89
N VAL A 3 13.34 3.12 -10.13
CA VAL A 3 13.80 4.14 -9.16
C VAL A 3 13.57 3.61 -7.74
N SER A 4 14.59 3.67 -6.88
CA SER A 4 14.44 3.27 -5.48
C SER A 4 13.79 4.37 -4.64
N THR A 5 13.22 4.03 -3.48
CA THR A 5 12.67 5.02 -2.55
C THR A 5 13.75 5.92 -1.96
N ALA A 6 15.00 5.44 -1.85
CA ALA A 6 16.14 6.25 -1.43
C ALA A 6 16.47 7.32 -2.48
N ASP A 7 16.53 6.95 -3.76
CA ASP A 7 16.79 7.91 -4.85
C ASP A 7 15.71 9.00 -4.90
N LEU A 8 14.43 8.63 -4.71
CA LEU A 8 13.32 9.59 -4.64
C LEU A 8 13.48 10.57 -3.48
N TRP A 9 13.93 10.10 -2.32
CA TRP A 9 14.17 10.94 -1.15
C TRP A 9 15.36 11.88 -1.36
N ASP A 10 16.45 11.39 -1.94
CA ASP A 10 17.62 12.21 -2.26
C ASP A 10 17.28 13.34 -3.24
N GLU A 11 16.37 13.10 -4.19
CA GLU A 11 15.94 14.10 -5.18
C GLU A 11 14.94 15.12 -4.62
N ARG A 12 13.93 14.66 -3.86
CA ARG A 12 12.76 15.48 -3.50
C ARG A 12 12.66 15.85 -2.02
N GLY A 13 13.39 15.16 -1.15
CA GLY A 13 13.44 15.40 0.28
C GLY A 13 12.07 15.59 0.93
N GLU A 14 11.90 16.74 1.59
CA GLU A 14 10.72 17.08 2.41
C GLU A 14 9.41 17.24 1.61
N GLU A 15 9.45 17.23 0.28
CA GLU A 15 8.22 17.12 -0.53
C GLU A 15 7.55 15.75 -0.41
N LEU A 16 8.29 14.75 0.06
CA LEU A 16 7.82 13.38 0.21
C LEU A 16 7.55 13.06 1.68
N TYR A 17 6.61 12.14 1.89
CA TYR A 17 6.42 11.50 3.18
C TYR A 17 7.05 10.12 3.15
N SER A 18 7.89 9.82 4.14
CA SER A 18 8.42 8.48 4.39
C SER A 18 7.66 7.84 5.55
N ILE A 19 7.09 6.67 5.30
CA ILE A 19 6.28 5.95 6.31
C ILE A 19 7.23 5.20 7.24
N ALA A 20 7.17 5.51 8.54
CA ALA A 20 8.01 4.87 9.57
C ALA A 20 7.50 3.49 10.04
N LEU A 21 6.37 3.03 9.51
CA LEU A 21 5.81 1.71 9.81
C LEU A 21 6.58 0.61 9.05
N ASN A 22 7.05 -0.40 9.78
CA ASN A 22 7.68 -1.57 9.18
C ASN A 22 6.60 -2.51 8.61
N PHE A 23 6.64 -2.74 7.30
CA PHE A 23 5.79 -3.72 6.61
C PHE A 23 6.54 -5.03 6.38
N GLY A 24 5.80 -6.13 6.21
CA GLY A 24 6.33 -7.38 5.70
C GLY A 24 6.10 -7.49 4.19
N ASP A 25 7.12 -7.92 3.45
CA ASP A 25 7.01 -8.23 2.02
C ASP A 25 6.49 -9.66 1.82
N PHE A 26 5.26 -9.80 1.32
CA PHE A 26 4.62 -11.10 1.07
C PHE A 26 4.43 -11.42 -0.42
N GLY A 27 4.57 -10.44 -1.31
CA GLY A 27 4.37 -10.60 -2.75
C GLY A 27 5.65 -10.95 -3.50
N ALA A 28 5.53 -11.58 -4.68
CA ALA A 28 6.66 -11.85 -5.57
C ALA A 28 7.29 -10.58 -6.18
N LYS A 29 6.54 -9.47 -6.19
CA LYS A 29 7.03 -8.14 -6.59
C LYS A 29 7.35 -7.32 -5.33
N THR A 30 8.63 -7.16 -5.04
CA THR A 30 9.13 -6.40 -3.88
C THR A 30 9.24 -4.89 -4.13
N SER A 31 8.93 -4.41 -5.33
CA SER A 31 8.86 -2.98 -5.64
C SER A 31 7.69 -2.68 -6.58
N PHE A 32 6.90 -1.69 -6.20
CA PHE A 32 5.73 -1.23 -6.94
C PHE A 32 5.40 0.22 -6.59
N SER A 33 4.69 0.90 -7.47
CA SER A 33 4.22 2.27 -7.27
C SER A 33 2.99 2.53 -8.12
N GLY A 34 2.20 3.53 -7.73
CA GLY A 34 0.98 3.89 -8.43
C GLY A 34 0.10 4.85 -7.63
N PRO A 35 -1.00 5.36 -8.22
CA PRO A 35 -1.97 6.19 -7.51
C PRO A 35 -2.53 5.47 -6.28
N ALA A 36 -2.54 6.14 -5.12
CA ALA A 36 -3.07 5.54 -3.90
C ALA A 36 -4.61 5.48 -3.94
N ARG A 37 -5.17 4.33 -3.58
CA ARG A 37 -6.59 4.15 -3.21
C ARG A 37 -6.62 3.65 -1.77
N THR A 38 -7.59 4.09 -0.96
CA THR A 38 -7.62 3.75 0.46
C THR A 38 -8.92 3.07 0.88
N ILE A 39 -8.81 2.13 1.82
CA ILE A 39 -9.93 1.54 2.54
C ILE A 39 -9.59 1.60 4.03
N ARG A 40 -10.58 1.95 4.85
CA ARG A 40 -10.54 1.69 6.29
C ARG A 40 -11.60 0.65 6.63
N CYS A 41 -11.22 -0.38 7.36
CA CYS A 41 -12.09 -1.48 7.78
C CYS A 41 -11.57 -2.10 9.08
N PHE A 42 -12.38 -2.91 9.74
CA PHE A 42 -11.97 -3.65 10.93
C PHE A 42 -12.48 -5.08 10.86
N GLN A 43 -11.57 -6.04 10.72
CA GLN A 43 -11.87 -7.48 10.67
C GLN A 43 -12.92 -7.89 9.61
N ASP A 44 -13.10 -7.09 8.57
CA ASP A 44 -14.00 -7.34 7.44
C ASP A 44 -13.31 -6.95 6.12
N ASN A 45 -13.33 -7.86 5.15
CA ASN A 45 -12.70 -7.67 3.85
C ASN A 45 -13.69 -7.60 2.67
N GLY A 46 -14.97 -7.38 2.94
CA GLY A 46 -15.99 -7.27 1.90
C GLY A 46 -15.67 -6.14 0.92
N LEU A 47 -15.36 -4.96 1.45
CA LEU A 47 -15.00 -3.79 0.64
C LEU A 47 -13.66 -3.96 -0.10
N VAL A 48 -12.70 -4.67 0.52
CA VAL A 48 -11.41 -5.01 -0.10
C VAL A 48 -11.63 -5.87 -1.34
N LYS A 49 -12.38 -6.97 -1.20
CA LYS A 49 -12.72 -7.88 -2.32
C LYS A 49 -13.49 -7.15 -3.41
N GLN A 50 -14.49 -6.35 -3.05
CA GLN A 50 -15.27 -5.58 -4.02
C GLN A 50 -14.38 -4.64 -4.84
N THR A 51 -13.41 -3.98 -4.19
CA THR A 51 -12.50 -3.04 -4.83
C THR A 51 -11.50 -3.75 -5.75
N LEU A 52 -10.92 -4.87 -5.30
CA LEU A 52 -9.98 -5.66 -6.10
C LEU A 52 -10.62 -6.35 -7.32
N ASN A 53 -11.95 -6.51 -7.32
CA ASN A 53 -12.72 -7.02 -8.47
C ASN A 53 -13.00 -5.94 -9.54
N GLN A 54 -12.53 -4.70 -9.36
CA GLN A 54 -12.61 -3.64 -10.35
C GLN A 54 -11.24 -3.45 -11.04
N PRO A 55 -11.19 -2.82 -12.23
CA PRO A 55 -9.93 -2.44 -12.86
C PRO A 55 -9.02 -1.66 -11.89
N GLY A 56 -7.79 -2.16 -11.75
CA GLY A 56 -6.79 -1.57 -10.86
C GLY A 56 -6.10 -0.34 -11.45
N ASP A 57 -5.97 -0.24 -12.77
CA ASP A 57 -5.34 0.88 -13.50
C ASP A 57 -3.97 1.31 -12.95
N GLY A 58 -3.21 0.33 -12.43
CA GLY A 58 -1.90 0.57 -11.81
C GLY A 58 -1.94 1.23 -10.43
N ALA A 59 -3.12 1.36 -9.80
CA ALA A 59 -3.25 1.90 -8.46
C ALA A 59 -2.67 0.97 -7.37
N VAL A 60 -2.28 1.56 -6.25
CA VAL A 60 -1.87 0.86 -5.02
C VAL A 60 -2.98 1.01 -3.99
N LEU A 61 -3.58 -0.11 -3.58
CA LEU A 61 -4.59 -0.13 -2.55
C LEU A 61 -3.94 -0.21 -1.16
N VAL A 62 -4.14 0.82 -0.34
CA VAL A 62 -3.69 0.88 1.06
C VAL A 62 -4.87 0.61 1.97
N ILE A 63 -4.76 -0.39 2.83
CA ILE A 63 -5.85 -0.83 3.72
C ILE A 63 -5.45 -0.51 5.16
N ASP A 64 -6.21 0.38 5.79
CA ASP A 64 -6.16 0.59 7.23
C ASP A 64 -7.10 -0.41 7.92
N GLY A 65 -6.49 -1.46 8.47
CA GLY A 65 -7.13 -2.53 9.22
C GLY A 65 -7.11 -2.34 10.75
N ASP A 66 -6.85 -1.11 11.23
CA ASP A 66 -6.61 -0.79 12.64
C ASP A 66 -5.39 -1.53 13.25
N GLY A 67 -4.50 -2.04 12.39
CA GLY A 67 -3.35 -2.85 12.79
C GLY A 67 -3.69 -4.22 13.40
N SER A 68 -4.95 -4.68 13.28
CA SER A 68 -5.38 -5.96 13.87
C SER A 68 -4.72 -7.15 13.17
N ILE A 69 -4.12 -8.05 13.96
CA ILE A 69 -3.58 -9.34 13.48
C ILE A 69 -4.49 -10.54 13.81
N ALA A 70 -5.70 -10.28 14.31
CA ALA A 70 -6.63 -11.33 14.72
C ALA A 70 -7.26 -12.07 13.51
N THR A 71 -7.34 -11.40 12.36
CA THR A 71 -7.92 -11.93 11.12
C THR A 71 -7.11 -11.47 9.91
N ALA A 72 -7.06 -12.28 8.86
CA ALA A 72 -6.57 -11.81 7.56
C ALA A 72 -7.63 -10.92 6.88
N LEU A 73 -7.18 -9.79 6.33
CA LEU A 73 -7.97 -8.91 5.47
C LEU A 73 -7.84 -9.36 4.01
#